data_AF-A0A7L4HCP5-F1
#
_entry.id   AF-A0A7L4HCP5-F1
#
_cell.length_a   1.000
_cell.length_b   1.000
_cell.length_c   1.000
_cell.angle_alpha   90.00
_cell.angle_beta   90.00
_cell.angle_gamma   90.00
#
_symmetry.space_group_name_H-M   'P 1'
#
loop_
_entity.id
_entity.type
_entity.pdbx_description
1 polymer ?
#
loop_
_entity_poly.entity_id
_entity_poly.type
_entity_poly.pdbx_seq_one_letter_code
_entity_poly.pdbx_strand_id
1 'polypeptide(L)'
;ASICRSSQPLSGFSARCLEDEQMLQAIRKANPGSDFLYVVDTRPKLNAMANRAAGKGYENEDNYSNIKFQFIGIENIHVMRNSLQKMLEVCELKSPSMSDFLWGLENSGWLKHIKAIMDAGIFIAKAVAEEGVSVLVHCSDGWDRTAQVCSVASLLLDPYYRTMKGFMVLIEKDWVSFGHKFNHRYGNLDGDPKEISPVIDQFIECVWQLMEQFPCAFEFNERFLIHIQHHVYSCQFGNFLCNSQKERRELKIQERTYSLWAHLWKNRADYVNPLYRSDHSQKQGTWHPQMAPCNFLYKFWSGMYNRFEKGLHPRQSVTDYLMAVKEETQQLEEELEVLEERLANLQKSQLNENKVKSKQQDQSKQLGLSTSNNSLANTPQEYSNDLKSFPSPSPSQGDEEDSALILTQDNLKSSDPDLSANSDQESGVEDLSCRSPSGGGCLPSEDSGKDSDEAVFLAV
;
A
#
# COMPACT_ATOMS: atom_id res chain seq x y z
N ALA A 1 -12.98 16.60 13.10
CA ALA A 1 -11.64 16.79 12.50
C ALA A 1 -11.62 16.30 11.06
N SER A 2 -10.88 16.97 10.19
CA SER A 2 -10.71 16.62 8.77
C SER A 2 -9.23 16.70 8.35
N ILE A 3 -8.85 15.95 7.32
CA ILE A 3 -7.55 16.10 6.63
C ILE A 3 -7.80 16.77 5.28
N CYS A 4 -7.21 17.93 5.09
CA CYS A 4 -7.21 18.68 3.83
C CYS A 4 -5.82 18.61 3.19
N ARG A 5 -5.74 18.77 1.88
CA ARG A 5 -4.46 18.76 1.15
C ARG A 5 -4.37 19.85 0.10
N SER A 6 -3.17 20.39 -0.10
CA SER A 6 -2.87 21.44 -1.09
C SER A 6 -1.42 21.37 -1.57
N SER A 7 -1.08 22.24 -2.53
CA SER A 7 0.29 22.67 -2.81
C SER A 7 0.71 23.77 -1.84
N GLN A 8 1.98 24.18 -1.88
CA GLN A 8 2.47 25.32 -1.10
C GLN A 8 1.79 26.65 -1.51
N PRO A 9 1.71 27.62 -0.59
CA PRO A 9 1.27 28.97 -0.92
C PRO A 9 2.32 29.73 -1.75
N LEU A 10 1.86 30.70 -2.54
CA LEU A 10 2.70 31.62 -3.30
C LEU A 10 2.96 32.92 -2.52
N SER A 11 3.39 32.77 -1.26
CA SER A 11 3.56 33.90 -0.33
C SER A 11 4.86 34.69 -0.56
N GLY A 12 5.87 34.08 -1.18
CA GLY A 12 7.22 34.62 -1.21
C GLY A 12 7.67 35.10 0.17
N PHE A 13 8.27 36.29 0.23
CA PHE A 13 8.64 36.89 1.50
C PHE A 13 7.48 37.55 2.25
N SER A 14 6.51 38.15 1.53
CA SER A 14 5.51 39.04 2.12
C SER A 14 4.13 39.05 1.43
N ALA A 15 3.97 38.34 0.31
CA ALA A 15 2.68 38.27 -0.38
C ALA A 15 1.66 37.51 0.48
N ARG A 16 0.42 38.00 0.45
CA ARG A 16 -0.71 37.47 1.19
C ARG A 16 -1.91 37.35 0.26
N CYS A 17 -2.75 36.36 0.52
CA CYS A 17 -4.00 36.15 -0.19
C CYS A 17 -5.12 36.06 0.84
N LEU A 18 -6.03 37.03 0.82
CA LEU A 18 -7.10 37.11 1.81
C LEU A 18 -8.08 35.92 1.66
N GLU A 19 -8.30 35.47 0.44
CA GLU A 19 -9.16 34.34 0.12
C GLU A 19 -8.58 33.02 0.65
N ASP A 20 -7.25 32.85 0.60
CA ASP A 20 -6.57 31.68 1.16
C ASP A 20 -6.61 31.69 2.70
N GLU A 21 -6.33 32.85 3.31
CA GLU A 21 -6.49 33.04 4.76
C GLU A 21 -7.94 32.73 5.21
N GLN A 22 -8.94 33.21 4.46
CA GLN A 22 -10.36 32.93 4.72
C GLN A 22 -10.69 31.44 4.53
N MET A 23 -10.10 30.77 3.55
CA MET A 23 -10.27 29.33 3.33
C MET A 23 -9.77 28.52 4.51
N LEU A 24 -8.55 28.80 5.01
CA LEU A 24 -8.01 28.12 6.19
C LEU A 24 -8.88 28.40 7.44
N GLN A 25 -9.39 29.64 7.59
CA GLN A 25 -10.36 29.94 8.64
C GLN A 25 -11.67 29.16 8.49
N ALA A 26 -12.17 28.96 7.27
CA ALA A 26 -13.37 28.19 7.02
C ALA A 26 -13.16 26.72 7.39
N ILE A 27 -12.02 26.12 7.04
CA ILE A 27 -11.65 24.76 7.44
C ILE A 27 -11.60 24.63 8.96
N ARG A 28 -10.95 25.59 9.65
CA ARG A 28 -10.90 25.62 11.11
C ARG A 28 -12.31 25.72 11.72
N LYS A 29 -13.14 26.65 11.23
CA LYS A 29 -14.52 26.87 11.70
C LYS A 29 -15.44 25.68 11.44
N ALA A 30 -15.19 24.87 10.41
CA ALA A 30 -15.94 23.65 10.13
C ALA A 30 -15.74 22.55 11.21
N ASN A 31 -14.69 22.67 12.02
CA ASN A 31 -14.46 21.83 13.19
C ASN A 31 -14.54 22.65 14.49
N PRO A 32 -15.75 22.96 14.98
CA PRO A 32 -15.94 23.82 16.16
C PRO A 32 -15.39 23.22 17.47
N GLY A 33 -15.00 21.93 17.46
CA GLY A 33 -14.36 21.28 18.60
C GLY A 33 -12.88 21.63 18.81
N SER A 34 -12.24 22.35 17.88
CA SER A 34 -10.85 22.80 18.00
C SER A 34 -10.71 24.31 17.75
N ASP A 35 -9.92 24.96 18.60
CA ASP A 35 -9.61 26.39 18.46
C ASP A 35 -8.56 26.70 17.40
N PHE A 36 -7.86 25.67 16.90
CA PHE A 36 -6.80 25.83 15.93
C PHE A 36 -6.82 24.75 14.82
N LEU A 37 -6.08 25.02 13.75
CA LEU A 37 -5.83 24.13 12.60
C LEU A 37 -4.33 23.79 12.56
N TYR A 38 -3.97 22.51 12.39
CA TYR A 38 -2.58 22.19 12.07
C TYR A 38 -2.31 22.44 10.59
N VAL A 39 -1.18 23.08 10.28
CA VAL A 39 -0.64 23.17 8.93
C VAL A 39 0.66 22.39 8.91
N VAL A 40 0.67 21.29 8.16
CA VAL A 40 1.76 20.33 8.09
C VAL A 40 2.44 20.44 6.74
N ASP A 41 3.63 21.04 6.75
CA ASP A 41 4.53 21.04 5.62
C ASP A 41 5.44 19.82 5.71
N THR A 42 5.26 18.92 4.75
CA THR A 42 6.02 17.67 4.71
C THR A 42 7.50 17.88 4.40
N ARG A 43 7.93 19.06 3.94
CA ARG A 43 9.32 19.33 3.56
C ARG A 43 10.24 19.54 4.76
N PRO A 44 11.57 19.41 4.59
CA PRO A 44 12.54 20.00 5.50
C PRO A 44 12.42 21.52 5.48
N LYS A 45 12.59 22.15 6.65
CA LYS A 45 12.52 23.61 6.81
C LYS A 45 13.43 24.36 5.82
N LEU A 46 14.63 23.84 5.57
CA LEU A 46 15.58 24.45 4.63
C LEU A 46 15.02 24.50 3.20
N ASN A 47 14.41 23.42 2.74
CA ASN A 47 13.84 23.33 1.38
C ASN A 47 12.61 24.22 1.24
N ALA A 48 11.81 24.36 2.31
CA ALA A 48 10.69 25.30 2.35
C ALA A 48 11.17 26.77 2.32
N MET A 49 12.26 27.08 3.01
CA MET A 49 12.90 28.41 2.95
C MET A 49 13.49 28.72 1.57
N ALA A 50 14.10 27.74 0.90
CA ALA A 50 14.59 27.91 -0.46
C ALA A 50 13.44 28.21 -1.44
N ASN A 51 12.33 27.47 -1.34
CA ASN A 51 11.11 27.74 -2.11
C ASN A 51 10.53 29.14 -1.81
N ARG A 52 10.59 29.58 -0.56
CA ARG A 52 10.17 30.94 -0.17
C ARG A 52 10.98 32.02 -0.88
N ALA A 53 12.30 31.82 -0.99
CA ALA A 53 13.18 32.73 -1.72
C ALA A 53 12.87 32.79 -3.22
N ALA A 54 12.31 31.71 -3.78
CA ALA A 54 11.85 31.64 -5.17
C ALA A 54 10.41 32.15 -5.39
N GLY A 55 9.82 32.85 -4.42
CA GLY A 55 8.46 33.42 -4.53
C GLY A 55 7.31 32.47 -4.14
N LYS A 56 7.61 31.25 -3.69
CA LYS A 56 6.64 30.31 -3.13
C LYS A 56 6.68 30.39 -1.59
N GLY A 57 6.61 29.30 -0.85
CA GLY A 57 6.90 29.33 0.60
C GLY A 57 5.97 28.48 1.44
N TYR A 58 5.56 29.04 2.58
CA TYR A 58 4.74 28.39 3.59
C TYR A 58 4.01 29.45 4.44
N GLU A 59 2.95 29.03 5.11
CA GLU A 59 2.04 29.84 5.90
C GLU A 59 2.76 30.43 7.12
N ASN A 60 2.65 31.75 7.30
CA ASN A 60 3.18 32.44 8.49
C ASN A 60 2.09 32.55 9.57
N GLU A 61 2.38 32.12 10.80
CA GLU A 61 1.47 32.18 11.94
C GLU A 61 1.01 33.62 12.28
N ASP A 62 1.79 34.65 11.90
CA ASP A 62 1.38 36.05 12.04
C ASP A 62 0.22 36.45 11.10
N ASN A 63 0.15 35.82 9.93
CA ASN A 63 -0.84 36.13 8.89
C ASN A 63 -2.05 35.21 8.99
N TYR A 64 -1.82 33.93 9.23
CA TYR A 64 -2.85 32.91 9.35
C TYR A 64 -3.19 32.74 10.83
N SER A 65 -4.26 33.38 11.29
CA SER A 65 -4.67 33.27 12.69
C SER A 65 -5.06 31.84 13.05
N ASN A 66 -4.83 31.42 14.30
CA ASN A 66 -5.32 30.11 14.80
C ASN A 66 -4.79 28.90 14.00
N ILE A 67 -3.61 29.00 13.41
CA ILE A 67 -2.88 27.82 12.90
C ILE A 67 -1.76 27.42 13.85
N LYS A 68 -1.35 26.15 13.79
CA LYS A 68 -0.07 25.67 14.32
C LYS A 68 0.72 25.06 13.18
N PHE A 69 1.85 25.66 12.84
CA PHE A 69 2.66 25.25 11.71
C PHE A 69 3.71 24.19 12.11
N GLN A 70 3.82 23.11 11.35
CA GLN A 70 4.75 22.01 11.63
C GLN A 70 5.50 21.56 10.37
N PHE A 71 6.84 21.49 10.45
CA PHE A 71 7.68 20.82 9.46
C PHE A 71 7.90 19.35 9.83
N ILE A 72 7.85 18.45 8.85
CA ILE A 72 8.12 17.01 9.05
C ILE A 72 9.55 16.65 8.65
N GLY A 73 10.03 17.09 7.47
CA GLY A 73 11.38 16.75 7.00
C GLY A 73 11.50 15.58 6.03
N ILE A 74 10.50 15.38 5.15
CA ILE A 74 10.57 14.39 4.06
C ILE A 74 11.25 15.01 2.83
N GLU A 75 12.39 14.44 2.47
CA GLU A 75 13.23 14.89 1.36
C GLU A 75 12.52 14.84 -0.01
N ASN A 76 13.13 15.47 -1.02
CA ASN A 76 12.55 15.58 -2.36
C ASN A 76 12.71 14.28 -3.19
N ILE A 77 12.09 14.26 -4.37
CA ILE A 77 12.08 13.12 -5.29
C ILE A 77 13.49 12.66 -5.73
N HIS A 78 14.47 13.57 -5.78
CA HIS A 78 15.83 13.25 -6.21
C HIS A 78 16.58 12.49 -5.12
N VAL A 79 16.39 12.87 -3.86
CA VAL A 79 16.93 12.13 -2.71
C VAL A 79 16.33 10.72 -2.66
N MET A 80 15.01 10.59 -2.88
CA MET A 80 14.35 9.28 -2.88
C MET A 80 14.82 8.37 -4.02
N ARG A 81 15.02 8.93 -5.23
CA ARG A 81 15.61 8.18 -6.36
C ARG A 81 17.01 7.68 -6.02
N ASN A 82 17.88 8.55 -5.51
CA ASN A 82 19.24 8.19 -5.13
C ASN A 82 19.27 7.16 -3.99
N SER A 83 18.33 7.25 -3.05
CA SER A 83 18.20 6.31 -1.94
C SER A 83 17.83 4.91 -2.42
N LEU A 84 16.82 4.78 -3.30
CA LEU A 84 16.46 3.50 -3.90
C LEU A 84 17.62 2.92 -4.71
N GLN A 85 18.26 3.74 -5.54
CA GLN A 85 19.39 3.30 -6.37
C GLN A 85 20.51 2.68 -5.51
N LYS A 86 20.93 3.36 -4.45
CA LYS A 86 21.93 2.84 -3.50
C LYS A 86 21.48 1.55 -2.82
N MET A 87 20.20 1.45 -2.45
CA MET A 87 19.67 0.23 -1.84
C MET A 87 19.71 -0.95 -2.82
N LEU A 88 19.30 -0.74 -4.08
CA LEU A 88 19.32 -1.78 -5.10
C LEU A 88 20.76 -2.23 -5.41
N GLU A 89 21.72 -1.30 -5.49
CA GLU A 89 23.15 -1.64 -5.65
C GLU A 89 23.66 -2.57 -4.55
N VAL A 90 23.23 -2.37 -3.31
CA VAL A 90 23.56 -3.25 -2.17
C VAL A 90 22.93 -4.63 -2.34
N CYS A 91 21.71 -4.71 -2.86
CA CYS A 91 21.01 -5.98 -3.13
C CYS A 91 21.63 -6.77 -4.29
N GLU A 92 22.30 -6.08 -5.22
CA GLU A 92 22.97 -6.69 -6.39
C GLU A 92 24.42 -7.14 -6.10
N LEU A 93 24.94 -6.86 -4.90
CA LEU A 93 26.27 -7.31 -4.50
C LEU A 93 26.36 -8.85 -4.54
N LYS A 94 27.46 -9.36 -5.09
CA LYS A 94 27.73 -10.81 -5.09
C LYS A 94 28.23 -11.23 -3.71
N SER A 95 27.43 -12.05 -3.02
CA SER A 95 27.78 -12.64 -1.71
C SER A 95 28.31 -11.63 -0.68
N PRO A 96 27.57 -10.54 -0.37
CA PRO A 96 28.00 -9.59 0.66
C PRO A 96 27.99 -10.24 2.04
N SER A 97 28.89 -9.81 2.93
CA SER A 97 28.75 -10.16 4.34
C SER A 97 27.51 -9.47 4.92
N MET A 98 26.93 -10.00 5.99
CA MET A 98 25.78 -9.36 6.65
C MET A 98 26.12 -7.94 7.13
N SER A 99 27.35 -7.71 7.58
CA SER A 99 27.81 -6.38 7.99
C SER A 99 27.84 -5.40 6.82
N ASP A 100 28.35 -5.81 5.66
CA ASP A 100 28.40 -4.96 4.47
C ASP A 100 26.99 -4.64 3.95
N PHE A 101 26.09 -5.63 3.98
CA PHE A 101 24.69 -5.44 3.61
C PHE A 101 24.00 -4.42 4.52
N LEU A 102 24.12 -4.59 5.85
CA LEU A 102 23.50 -3.67 6.82
C LEU A 102 24.06 -2.25 6.72
N TRP A 103 25.37 -2.12 6.54
CA TRP A 103 26.03 -0.83 6.36
C TRP A 103 25.59 -0.15 5.05
N GLY A 104 25.52 -0.91 3.95
CA GLY A 104 25.01 -0.42 2.67
C GLY A 104 23.55 0.02 2.76
N LEU A 105 22.70 -0.76 3.42
CA LEU A 105 21.30 -0.43 3.66
C LEU A 105 21.15 0.84 4.51
N GLU A 106 21.93 1.00 5.57
CA GLU A 106 21.94 2.22 6.39
C GLU A 106 22.34 3.44 5.56
N ASN A 107 23.40 3.32 4.76
CA ASN A 107 23.91 4.41 3.91
C ASN A 107 23.01 4.75 2.71
N SER A 108 22.16 3.82 2.28
CA SER A 108 21.11 4.12 1.31
C SER A 108 20.12 5.16 1.86
N GLY A 109 19.92 5.19 3.19
CA GLY A 109 18.92 6.03 3.84
C GLY A 109 17.48 5.57 3.61
N TRP A 110 17.26 4.45 2.90
CA TRP A 110 15.92 4.06 2.44
C TRP A 110 14.93 3.89 3.60
N LEU A 111 15.28 3.07 4.60
CA LEU A 111 14.44 2.84 5.78
C LEU A 111 14.24 4.11 6.62
N LYS A 112 15.19 5.05 6.59
CA LYS A 112 15.03 6.37 7.24
C LYS A 112 13.95 7.20 6.56
N HIS A 113 13.85 7.14 5.23
CA HIS A 113 12.80 7.83 4.48
C HIS A 113 11.42 7.18 4.68
N ILE A 114 11.35 5.84 4.68
CA ILE A 114 10.12 5.10 5.04
C ILE A 114 9.65 5.50 6.44
N LYS A 115 10.57 5.54 7.41
CA LYS A 115 10.29 6.01 8.77
C LYS A 115 9.71 7.43 8.78
N ALA A 116 10.32 8.37 8.06
CA ALA A 116 9.87 9.76 8.03
C ALA A 116 8.43 9.89 7.49
N ILE A 117 8.07 9.12 6.44
CA ILE A 117 6.71 9.09 5.89
C ILE A 117 5.72 8.51 6.90
N MET A 118 6.09 7.41 7.55
CA MET A 118 5.28 6.75 8.57
C MET A 118 5.04 7.64 9.80
N ASP A 119 6.08 8.27 10.33
CA ASP A 119 5.99 9.18 11.47
C ASP A 119 5.05 10.36 11.15
N ALA A 120 5.11 10.89 9.93
CA ALA A 120 4.21 11.95 9.47
C ALA A 120 2.75 11.50 9.40
N GLY A 121 2.50 10.31 8.83
CA GLY A 121 1.16 9.72 8.80
C GLY A 121 0.60 9.47 10.20
N ILE A 122 1.43 8.99 11.13
CA ILE A 122 1.09 8.80 12.54
C ILE A 122 0.77 10.14 13.21
N PHE A 123 1.59 11.18 12.99
CA PHE A 123 1.32 12.51 13.52
C PHE A 123 -0.04 13.05 13.07
N ILE A 124 -0.34 12.97 11.76
CA ILE A 124 -1.62 13.43 11.20
C ILE A 124 -2.78 12.61 11.78
N ALA A 125 -2.64 11.28 11.87
CA ALA A 125 -3.68 10.42 12.44
C ALA A 125 -3.96 10.74 13.91
N LYS A 126 -2.93 10.99 14.73
CA LYS A 126 -3.09 11.39 16.13
C LYS A 126 -3.76 12.75 16.28
N ALA A 127 -3.35 13.74 15.48
CA ALA A 127 -3.97 15.06 15.49
C ALA A 127 -5.49 14.97 15.21
N VAL A 128 -5.89 14.12 14.27
CA VAL A 128 -7.30 13.95 13.90
C VAL A 128 -8.09 13.17 14.95
N ALA A 129 -7.55 12.06 15.43
CA ALA A 129 -8.34 11.08 16.17
C ALA A 129 -8.13 11.09 17.70
N GLU A 130 -7.00 11.61 18.19
CA GLU A 130 -6.74 11.82 19.62
C GLU A 130 -7.01 13.28 20.01
N GLU A 131 -6.48 14.24 19.26
CA GLU A 131 -6.64 15.67 19.56
C GLU A 131 -7.96 16.26 19.03
N GLY A 132 -8.61 15.60 18.06
CA GLY A 132 -9.83 16.12 17.45
C GLY A 132 -9.60 17.37 16.58
N VAL A 133 -8.38 17.60 16.11
CA VAL A 133 -7.95 18.79 15.37
C VAL A 133 -7.93 18.52 13.87
N SER A 134 -8.37 19.49 13.06
CA SER A 134 -8.26 19.38 11.60
C SER A 134 -6.83 19.69 11.14
N VAL A 135 -6.40 19.08 10.04
CA VAL A 135 -5.03 19.20 9.53
C VAL A 135 -5.07 19.56 8.05
N LEU A 136 -4.34 20.61 7.66
CA LEU A 136 -3.99 20.90 6.28
C LEU A 136 -2.59 20.34 6.01
N VAL A 137 -2.44 19.54 4.96
CA VAL A 137 -1.17 18.91 4.59
C VAL A 137 -0.72 19.41 3.22
N HIS A 138 0.52 19.86 3.11
CA HIS A 138 1.09 20.21 1.81
C HIS A 138 2.57 19.86 1.72
N CYS A 139 3.10 20.00 0.50
CA CYS A 139 4.54 19.91 0.22
C CYS A 139 4.90 21.08 -0.71
N SER A 140 5.78 20.88 -1.70
CA SER A 140 5.94 21.86 -2.80
C SER A 140 4.68 21.88 -3.68
N ASP A 141 4.43 20.80 -4.43
CA ASP A 141 3.36 20.76 -5.44
C ASP A 141 2.09 20.02 -5.01
N GLY A 142 2.12 19.33 -3.86
CA GLY A 142 0.93 18.68 -3.28
C GLY A 142 0.59 17.29 -3.82
N TRP A 143 1.39 16.71 -4.73
CA TRP A 143 1.08 15.42 -5.38
C TRP A 143 2.00 14.24 -5.04
N ASP A 144 3.15 14.46 -4.37
CA ASP A 144 4.10 13.39 -4.00
C ASP A 144 4.00 13.07 -2.49
N ARG A 145 4.79 13.75 -1.67
CA ARG A 145 4.83 13.58 -0.19
C ARG A 145 3.46 13.74 0.45
N THR A 146 2.68 14.70 -0.03
CA THR A 146 1.31 14.92 0.43
C THR A 146 0.42 13.69 0.18
N ALA A 147 0.55 13.02 -0.97
CA ALA A 147 -0.20 11.81 -1.27
C ALA A 147 0.22 10.66 -0.35
N GLN A 148 1.53 10.49 -0.13
CA GLN A 148 2.09 9.50 0.79
C GLN A 148 1.48 9.64 2.20
N VAL A 149 1.66 10.81 2.83
CA VAL A 149 1.30 10.97 4.24
C VAL A 149 -0.22 11.01 4.45
N CYS A 150 -1.00 11.57 3.52
CA CYS A 150 -2.46 11.54 3.61
C CYS A 150 -3.01 10.12 3.46
N SER A 151 -2.41 9.31 2.58
CA SER A 151 -2.83 7.92 2.38
C SER A 151 -2.47 7.05 3.58
N VAL A 152 -1.27 7.22 4.17
CA VAL A 152 -0.87 6.54 5.40
C VAL A 152 -1.79 6.93 6.56
N ALA A 153 -2.06 8.23 6.76
CA ALA A 153 -2.99 8.68 7.78
C ALA A 153 -4.40 8.10 7.59
N SER A 154 -4.87 8.02 6.34
CA SER A 154 -6.18 7.42 6.01
C SER A 154 -6.23 5.93 6.38
N LEU A 155 -5.17 5.16 6.11
CA LEU A 155 -5.08 3.76 6.52
C LEU A 155 -5.08 3.59 8.04
N LEU A 156 -4.41 4.48 8.76
CA LEU A 156 -4.40 4.47 10.22
C LEU A 156 -5.77 4.86 10.80
N LEU A 157 -6.51 5.75 10.17
CA LEU A 157 -7.78 6.25 10.70
C LEU A 157 -8.98 5.37 10.35
N ASP A 158 -9.09 4.92 9.11
CA ASP A 158 -10.31 4.30 8.59
C ASP A 158 -10.07 2.81 8.20
N PRO A 159 -10.71 1.86 8.89
CA PRO A 159 -10.63 0.45 8.54
C PRO A 159 -11.11 0.11 7.13
N TYR A 160 -11.98 0.93 6.52
CA TYR A 160 -12.41 0.75 5.14
C TYR A 160 -11.22 0.63 4.20
N TYR A 161 -10.21 1.50 4.33
CA TYR A 161 -9.04 1.50 3.46
C TYR A 161 -8.10 0.30 3.65
N ARG A 162 -8.33 -0.54 4.68
CA ARG A 162 -7.59 -1.81 4.91
C ARG A 162 -8.26 -3.01 4.25
N THR A 163 -9.43 -2.82 3.66
CA THR A 163 -10.06 -3.80 2.76
C THR A 163 -9.43 -3.74 1.38
N MET A 164 -9.48 -4.82 0.60
CA MET A 164 -9.02 -4.84 -0.80
C MET A 164 -9.68 -3.73 -1.60
N LYS A 165 -11.01 -3.62 -1.51
CA LYS A 165 -11.79 -2.60 -2.23
C LYS A 165 -11.42 -1.19 -1.76
N GLY A 166 -11.33 -0.98 -0.44
CA GLY A 166 -10.98 0.32 0.10
C GLY A 166 -9.59 0.77 -0.29
N PHE A 167 -8.61 -0.14 -0.31
CA PHE A 167 -7.26 0.18 -0.77
C PHE A 167 -7.19 0.56 -2.24
N MET A 168 -7.92 -0.15 -3.12
CA MET A 168 -8.06 0.24 -4.53
C MET A 168 -8.66 1.65 -4.66
N VAL A 169 -9.69 1.95 -3.86
CA VAL A 169 -10.31 3.29 -3.82
C VAL A 169 -9.35 4.34 -3.27
N LEU A 170 -8.53 4.01 -2.28
CA LEU A 170 -7.53 4.93 -1.73
C LEU A 170 -6.51 5.33 -2.79
N ILE A 171 -5.99 4.37 -3.55
CA ILE A 171 -5.07 4.64 -4.66
C ILE A 171 -5.75 5.48 -5.74
N GLU A 172 -6.94 5.09 -6.19
CA GLU A 172 -7.68 5.86 -7.20
C GLU A 172 -7.98 7.29 -6.74
N LYS A 173 -8.32 7.48 -5.47
CA LYS A 173 -8.57 8.79 -4.87
C LYS A 173 -7.26 9.57 -4.73
N ASP A 174 -6.40 9.19 -3.80
CA ASP A 174 -5.31 10.05 -3.30
C ASP A 174 -4.09 10.11 -4.20
N TRP A 175 -3.99 9.20 -5.17
CA TRP A 175 -2.88 9.15 -6.11
C TRP A 175 -3.34 9.47 -7.52
N VAL A 176 -4.23 8.65 -8.07
CA VAL A 176 -4.65 8.76 -9.47
C VAL A 176 -5.48 10.02 -9.68
N SER A 177 -6.49 10.28 -8.85
CA SER A 177 -7.40 11.41 -9.01
C SER A 177 -6.80 12.76 -8.62
N PHE A 178 -6.03 12.78 -7.52
CA PHE A 178 -5.33 13.97 -7.03
C PHE A 178 -4.08 14.34 -7.85
N GLY A 179 -3.78 13.62 -8.93
CA GLY A 179 -2.79 14.04 -9.93
C GLY A 179 -1.34 13.71 -9.57
N HIS A 180 -1.09 12.62 -8.86
CA HIS A 180 0.26 12.06 -8.82
C HIS A 180 0.72 11.75 -10.24
N LYS A 181 1.90 12.28 -10.60
CA LYS A 181 2.43 12.25 -11.98
C LYS A 181 3.04 10.88 -12.32
N PHE A 182 2.20 9.84 -12.40
CA PHE A 182 2.65 8.46 -12.63
C PHE A 182 3.56 8.33 -13.86
N ASN A 183 3.17 8.92 -14.99
CA ASN A 183 3.99 8.82 -16.20
C ASN A 183 5.42 9.38 -16.00
N HIS A 184 5.55 10.54 -15.33
CA HIS A 184 6.85 11.15 -15.06
C HIS A 184 7.66 10.41 -14.00
N ARG A 185 6.99 9.89 -12.96
CA ARG A 185 7.66 9.26 -11.80
C ARG A 185 8.20 7.87 -12.11
N TYR A 186 7.53 7.13 -13.00
CA TYR A 186 7.87 5.71 -13.28
C TYR A 186 8.43 5.48 -14.69
N GLY A 187 8.55 6.52 -15.51
CA GLY A 187 9.16 6.42 -16.84
C GLY A 187 8.38 5.54 -17.80
N ASN A 188 7.05 5.51 -17.67
CA ASN A 188 6.16 4.67 -18.49
C ASN A 188 6.19 5.08 -19.99
N LEU A 189 6.58 6.32 -20.28
CA LEU A 189 6.81 6.89 -21.60
C LEU A 189 8.09 7.75 -21.56
N ASP A 190 8.61 8.15 -22.72
CA ASP A 190 9.73 9.10 -22.80
C ASP A 190 9.43 10.36 -21.97
N GLY A 191 10.26 10.62 -20.96
CA GLY A 191 10.14 11.72 -20.02
C GLY A 191 11.50 12.12 -19.47
N ASP A 192 11.56 13.22 -18.71
CA ASP A 192 12.81 13.65 -18.07
C ASP A 192 13.26 12.64 -17.01
N PRO A 193 14.45 12.01 -17.15
CA PRO A 193 14.97 11.10 -16.14
C PRO A 193 15.09 11.72 -14.74
N LYS A 194 15.19 13.06 -14.65
CA LYS A 194 15.24 13.79 -13.37
C LYS A 194 13.90 13.78 -12.63
N GLU A 195 12.79 13.52 -13.30
CA GLU A 195 11.46 13.41 -12.69
C GLU A 195 11.17 12.00 -12.15
N ILE A 196 11.95 10.99 -12.52
CA ILE A 196 11.78 9.61 -12.08
C ILE A 196 12.06 9.50 -10.58
N SER A 197 11.15 8.89 -9.83
CA SER A 197 11.28 8.70 -8.38
C SER A 197 10.28 7.68 -7.83
N PRO A 198 10.68 6.82 -6.87
CA PRO A 198 9.88 5.69 -6.38
C PRO A 198 8.88 6.10 -5.28
N VAL A 199 8.05 7.12 -5.56
CA VAL A 199 7.18 7.75 -4.55
C VAL A 199 6.08 6.80 -4.09
N ILE A 200 5.43 6.07 -5.01
CA ILE A 200 4.38 5.11 -4.66
C ILE A 200 4.98 3.83 -4.09
N ASP A 201 6.19 3.43 -4.50
CA ASP A 201 6.89 2.28 -3.91
C ASP A 201 7.12 2.50 -2.42
N GLN A 202 7.55 3.71 -2.02
CA GLN A 202 7.67 4.07 -0.61
C GLN A 202 6.33 3.99 0.13
N PHE A 203 5.23 4.41 -0.50
CA PHE A 203 3.91 4.27 0.10
C PHE A 203 3.51 2.81 0.25
N ILE A 204 3.67 2.00 -0.79
CA ILE A 204 3.35 0.57 -0.77
C ILE A 204 4.20 -0.13 0.30
N GLU A 205 5.47 0.23 0.46
CA GLU A 205 6.30 -0.27 1.56
C GLU A 205 5.81 0.20 2.92
N CYS A 206 5.38 1.45 3.09
CA CYS A 206 4.74 1.89 4.34
C CYS A 206 3.54 1.01 4.70
N VAL A 207 2.73 0.61 3.72
CA VAL A 207 1.60 -0.33 3.92
C VAL A 207 2.12 -1.69 4.35
N TRP A 208 3.15 -2.22 3.70
CA TRP A 208 3.78 -3.49 4.09
C TRP A 208 4.32 -3.45 5.53
N GLN A 209 4.99 -2.37 5.93
CA GLN A 209 5.48 -2.18 7.31
C GLN A 209 4.32 -2.17 8.33
N LEU A 210 3.15 -1.62 7.96
CA LEU A 210 1.94 -1.69 8.80
C LEU A 210 1.37 -3.11 8.87
N MET A 211 1.37 -3.85 7.76
CA MET A 211 0.92 -5.25 7.71
C MET A 211 1.80 -6.16 8.56
N GLU A 212 3.12 -5.94 8.54
CA GLU A 212 4.08 -6.67 9.39
C GLU A 212 3.84 -6.45 10.88
N GLN A 213 3.45 -5.22 11.26
CA GLN A 213 3.15 -4.88 12.65
C GLN A 213 1.76 -5.31 13.08
N PHE A 214 0.82 -5.35 12.12
CA PHE A 214 -0.59 -5.66 12.38
C PHE A 214 -1.11 -6.74 11.43
N PRO A 215 -0.67 -8.00 11.62
CA PRO A 215 -0.93 -9.08 10.66
C PRO A 215 -2.41 -9.39 10.43
N CYS A 216 -3.31 -9.01 11.34
CA CYS A 216 -4.74 -9.30 11.27
C CYS A 216 -5.59 -8.13 10.75
N ALA A 217 -4.99 -6.97 10.49
CA ALA A 217 -5.73 -5.73 10.28
C ALA A 217 -6.06 -5.41 8.82
N PHE A 218 -5.35 -6.04 7.88
CA PHE A 218 -5.51 -5.83 6.44
C PHE A 218 -6.12 -7.07 5.80
N GLU A 219 -7.12 -6.86 4.95
CA GLU A 219 -7.80 -7.93 4.20
C GLU A 219 -6.90 -8.53 3.13
N PHE A 220 -5.97 -7.74 2.60
CA PHE A 220 -5.05 -8.15 1.54
C PHE A 220 -3.70 -8.60 2.07
N ASN A 221 -3.05 -9.50 1.33
CA ASN A 221 -1.72 -10.04 1.62
C ASN A 221 -0.59 -9.30 0.89
N GLU A 222 0.66 -9.69 1.15
CA GLU A 222 1.85 -9.09 0.53
C GLU A 222 1.85 -9.18 -1.00
N ARG A 223 1.36 -10.30 -1.56
CA ARG A 223 1.30 -10.53 -3.01
C ARG A 223 0.43 -9.49 -3.71
N PHE A 224 -0.63 -9.01 -3.06
CA PHE A 224 -1.46 -7.93 -3.58
C PHE A 224 -0.66 -6.64 -3.79
N LEU A 225 0.14 -6.24 -2.79
CA LEU A 225 0.99 -5.05 -2.87
C LEU A 225 2.06 -5.17 -3.95
N ILE A 226 2.73 -6.32 -4.00
CA ILE A 226 3.74 -6.68 -5.00
C ILE A 226 3.17 -6.60 -6.43
N HIS A 227 1.95 -7.10 -6.65
CA HIS A 227 1.30 -7.05 -7.96
C HIS A 227 0.86 -5.64 -8.35
N ILE A 228 0.36 -4.83 -7.40
CA ILE A 228 0.06 -3.42 -7.66
C ILE A 228 1.33 -2.70 -8.11
N GLN A 229 2.43 -2.85 -7.34
CA GLN A 229 3.72 -2.25 -7.66
C GLN A 229 4.20 -2.68 -9.04
N HIS A 230 4.18 -3.98 -9.35
CA HIS A 230 4.55 -4.48 -10.68
C HIS A 230 3.75 -3.81 -11.81
N HIS A 231 2.44 -3.65 -11.63
CA HIS A 231 1.57 -3.05 -12.64
C HIS A 231 1.62 -1.51 -12.71
N VAL A 232 2.27 -0.83 -11.77
CA VAL A 232 2.65 0.59 -11.93
C VAL A 232 3.65 0.75 -13.08
N TYR A 233 4.59 -0.19 -13.20
CA TYR A 233 5.63 -0.18 -14.23
C TYR A 233 5.24 -0.92 -15.52
N SER A 234 4.41 -1.96 -15.42
CA SER A 234 4.15 -2.87 -16.55
C SER A 234 3.37 -2.23 -17.71
N CYS A 235 2.73 -1.08 -17.48
CA CYS A 235 1.86 -0.38 -18.45
C CYS A 235 0.75 -1.26 -19.07
N GLN A 236 0.41 -2.39 -18.43
CA GLN A 236 -0.57 -3.35 -18.96
C GLN A 236 -2.01 -2.86 -18.81
N PHE A 237 -2.26 -2.01 -17.80
CA PHE A 237 -3.56 -1.46 -17.45
C PHE A 237 -3.53 0.06 -17.50
N GLY A 238 -4.71 0.67 -17.67
CA GLY A 238 -4.82 2.13 -17.81
C GLY A 238 -4.68 2.95 -16.54
N ASN A 239 -4.80 2.32 -15.36
CA ASN A 239 -4.93 3.02 -14.07
C ASN A 239 -3.78 3.98 -13.79
N PHE A 240 -2.55 3.56 -14.10
CA PHE A 240 -1.33 4.31 -13.80
C PHE A 240 -0.72 4.98 -15.04
N LEU A 241 -1.49 5.11 -16.11
CA LEU A 241 -1.09 5.92 -17.27
C LEU A 241 -1.40 7.41 -17.00
N CYS A 242 -0.72 8.28 -17.75
CA CYS A 242 -0.86 9.75 -17.69
C CYS A 242 -0.48 10.36 -16.33
N ASN A 243 -0.53 11.69 -16.23
CA ASN A 243 -0.18 12.44 -15.02
C ASN A 243 -1.38 13.05 -14.29
N SER A 244 -2.51 13.20 -14.96
CA SER A 244 -3.70 13.85 -14.39
C SER A 244 -5.01 13.22 -14.84
N GLN A 245 -6.08 13.42 -14.09
CA GLN A 245 -7.42 13.00 -14.49
C GLN A 245 -7.88 13.68 -15.79
N LYS A 246 -7.46 14.93 -16.02
CA LYS A 246 -7.76 15.65 -17.26
C LYS A 246 -7.19 14.89 -18.46
N GLU A 247 -5.90 14.57 -18.45
CA GLU A 247 -5.25 13.81 -19.52
C GLU A 247 -5.91 12.44 -19.75
N ARG A 248 -6.27 11.72 -18.67
CA ARG A 248 -6.92 10.41 -18.80
C ARG A 248 -8.29 10.49 -19.49
N ARG A 249 -9.04 11.57 -19.26
CA ARG A 249 -10.33 11.81 -19.94
C ARG A 249 -10.11 12.17 -21.41
N GLU A 250 -9.17 13.05 -21.69
CA GLU A 250 -8.85 13.48 -23.06
C GLU A 250 -8.37 12.30 -23.93
N LEU A 251 -7.55 11.43 -23.37
CA LEU A 251 -7.06 10.21 -24.04
C LEU A 251 -8.05 9.03 -23.99
N LYS A 252 -9.20 9.20 -23.31
CA LYS A 252 -10.25 8.19 -23.15
C LYS A 252 -9.71 6.86 -22.60
N ILE A 253 -8.83 6.94 -21.59
CA ILE A 253 -8.14 5.76 -21.04
C ILE A 253 -9.13 4.69 -20.58
N GLN A 254 -10.22 5.08 -19.93
CA GLN A 254 -11.25 4.15 -19.44
C GLN A 254 -11.97 3.38 -20.56
N GLU A 255 -12.08 3.96 -21.76
CA GLU A 255 -12.71 3.31 -22.92
C GLU A 255 -11.72 2.44 -23.69
N ARG A 256 -10.42 2.76 -23.62
CA ARG A 256 -9.37 2.18 -24.47
C ARG A 256 -8.50 1.15 -23.78
N THR A 257 -8.59 1.01 -22.47
CA THR A 257 -7.73 0.15 -21.66
C THR A 257 -8.52 -0.62 -20.62
N TYR A 258 -7.95 -1.71 -20.12
CA TYR A 258 -8.53 -2.47 -19.02
C TYR A 258 -8.13 -1.88 -17.66
N SER A 259 -8.96 -2.15 -16.66
CA SER A 259 -8.69 -1.77 -15.27
C SER A 259 -7.95 -2.89 -14.53
N LEU A 260 -6.84 -2.54 -13.88
CA LEU A 260 -6.10 -3.40 -12.95
C LEU A 260 -7.02 -3.93 -11.85
N TRP A 261 -7.92 -3.09 -11.34
CA TRP A 261 -8.82 -3.47 -10.25
C TRP A 261 -9.77 -4.59 -10.66
N ALA A 262 -10.27 -4.56 -11.89
CA ALA A 262 -11.10 -5.65 -12.41
C ALA A 262 -10.32 -6.97 -12.48
N HIS A 263 -9.04 -6.91 -12.86
CA HIS A 263 -8.16 -8.08 -12.90
C HIS A 263 -7.88 -8.63 -11.50
N LEU A 264 -7.45 -7.78 -10.56
CA LEU A 264 -7.15 -8.19 -9.19
C LEU A 264 -8.40 -8.70 -8.45
N TRP A 265 -9.56 -8.09 -8.70
CA TRP A 265 -10.83 -8.51 -8.08
C TRP A 265 -11.30 -9.89 -8.57
N LYS A 266 -11.10 -10.18 -9.86
CA LYS A 266 -11.40 -11.50 -10.43
C LYS A 266 -10.58 -12.60 -9.74
N ASN A 267 -9.32 -12.32 -9.45
CA ASN A 267 -8.38 -13.24 -8.82
C ASN A 267 -8.24 -13.02 -7.30
N ARG A 268 -9.25 -12.43 -6.65
CA ARG A 268 -9.15 -11.96 -5.25
C ARG A 268 -8.76 -13.03 -4.25
N ALA A 269 -9.10 -14.30 -4.49
CA ALA A 269 -8.77 -15.41 -3.59
C ALA A 269 -7.26 -15.50 -3.29
N ASP A 270 -6.42 -15.22 -4.30
CA ASP A 270 -4.95 -15.22 -4.18
C ASP A 270 -4.40 -14.07 -3.32
N TYR A 271 -5.22 -13.06 -3.05
CA TYR A 271 -4.83 -11.81 -2.41
C TYR A 271 -5.39 -11.67 -1.01
N VAL A 272 -6.27 -12.57 -0.56
CA VAL A 272 -6.85 -12.51 0.78
C VAL A 272 -5.80 -12.91 1.82
N ASN A 273 -5.71 -12.14 2.89
CA ASN A 273 -4.97 -12.47 4.09
C ASN A 273 -5.80 -13.44 4.96
N PRO A 274 -5.35 -14.68 5.21
CA PRO A 274 -6.09 -15.65 6.02
C PRO A 274 -6.29 -15.21 7.47
N LEU A 275 -5.44 -14.33 7.98
CA LEU A 275 -5.46 -13.83 9.36
C LEU A 275 -6.33 -12.59 9.53
N TYR A 276 -6.93 -12.07 8.45
CA TYR A 276 -7.75 -10.86 8.51
C TYR A 276 -8.96 -11.05 9.43
N ARG A 277 -9.17 -10.07 10.31
CA ARG A 277 -10.32 -10.01 11.21
C ARG A 277 -11.18 -8.80 10.89
N SER A 278 -12.41 -9.06 10.44
CA SER A 278 -13.40 -8.03 10.09
C SER A 278 -14.00 -7.33 11.31
N ASP A 279 -13.98 -7.98 12.46
CA ASP A 279 -14.58 -7.47 13.69
C ASP A 279 -13.80 -6.30 14.31
N HIS A 280 -12.61 -5.95 13.77
CA HIS A 280 -11.72 -4.89 14.23
C HIS A 280 -11.55 -4.88 15.76
N SER A 281 -11.81 -6.01 16.43
CA SER A 281 -11.98 -6.12 17.88
C SER A 281 -10.65 -6.00 18.63
N GLN A 282 -9.55 -5.94 17.87
CA GLN A 282 -8.26 -5.46 18.34
C GLN A 282 -8.19 -3.94 18.61
N LYS A 283 -9.29 -3.17 18.45
CA LYS A 283 -9.81 -2.13 19.37
C LYS A 283 -10.90 -1.27 18.70
N GLN A 284 -12.05 -1.11 19.35
CA GLN A 284 -12.89 0.08 19.17
C GLN A 284 -12.03 1.33 19.45
N GLY A 285 -12.01 2.27 18.50
CA GLY A 285 -11.31 3.53 18.63
C GLY A 285 -9.86 3.45 18.16
N THR A 286 -9.51 4.37 17.24
CA THR A 286 -8.18 4.86 16.88
C THR A 286 -7.00 3.98 17.27
N TRP A 287 -6.18 3.59 16.30
CA TRP A 287 -4.90 2.91 16.55
C TRP A 287 -4.10 3.67 17.60
N HIS A 288 -4.05 3.13 18.81
CA HIS A 288 -3.09 3.54 19.82
C HIS A 288 -1.86 2.67 19.57
N PRO A 289 -0.82 3.14 18.86
CA PRO A 289 0.50 2.60 19.07
C PRO A 289 0.80 2.89 20.55
N GLN A 290 0.63 1.89 21.42
CA GLN A 290 1.16 1.95 22.76
C GLN A 290 2.66 2.20 22.62
N MET A 291 3.06 3.44 22.89
CA MET A 291 4.45 3.83 23.04
C MET A 291 4.99 3.14 24.29
N ALA A 292 5.41 1.89 24.14
CA ALA A 292 6.72 1.56 24.66
C ALA A 292 7.73 2.13 23.62
N PRO A 293 8.91 2.63 24.04
CA PRO A 293 10.02 2.91 23.14
C PRO A 293 10.63 1.59 22.63
N CYS A 294 9.78 0.69 22.13
CA CYS A 294 10.16 -0.53 21.46
C CYS A 294 10.18 -0.19 19.99
N ASN A 295 11.37 0.22 19.51
CA ASN A 295 11.83 0.15 18.13
C ASN A 295 10.75 -0.31 17.15
N PHE A 296 10.13 0.63 16.42
CA PHE A 296 9.65 0.34 15.07
C PHE A 296 10.89 -0.11 14.30
N LEU A 297 11.20 -1.41 14.36
CA LEU A 297 12.28 -1.98 13.60
C LEU A 297 11.73 -2.12 12.18
N TYR A 298 11.84 -1.03 11.41
CA TYR A 298 11.53 -1.05 9.99
C TYR A 298 12.35 -2.17 9.37
N LYS A 299 11.65 -3.16 8.82
CA LYS A 299 12.28 -4.33 8.24
C LYS A 299 12.65 -4.03 6.81
N PHE A 300 13.75 -4.61 6.32
CA PHE A 300 14.01 -4.62 4.89
C PHE A 300 13.01 -5.55 4.19
N TRP A 301 12.32 -5.05 3.16
CA TRP A 301 11.31 -5.81 2.44
C TRP A 301 11.95 -6.74 1.39
N SER A 302 12.50 -7.86 1.84
CA SER A 302 13.15 -8.84 0.98
C SER A 302 12.23 -9.39 -0.12
N GLY A 303 10.93 -9.58 0.18
CA GLY A 303 9.93 -10.04 -0.78
C GLY A 303 9.66 -9.08 -1.95
N MET A 304 10.00 -7.79 -1.82
CA MET A 304 9.92 -6.81 -2.90
C MET A 304 11.24 -6.69 -3.67
N TYR A 305 12.36 -6.58 -2.95
CA TYR A 305 13.66 -6.18 -3.50
C TYR A 305 14.60 -7.35 -3.86
N ASN A 306 14.39 -8.56 -3.32
CA ASN A 306 15.21 -9.74 -3.62
C ASN A 306 14.44 -10.80 -4.45
N ARG A 307 13.38 -10.42 -5.18
CA ARG A 307 12.52 -11.35 -5.94
C ARG A 307 13.24 -12.21 -6.98
N PHE A 308 14.38 -11.73 -7.49
CA PHE A 308 15.13 -12.36 -8.58
C PHE A 308 16.49 -12.93 -8.16
N GLU A 309 16.74 -13.16 -6.87
CA GLU A 309 17.95 -13.86 -6.43
C GLU A 309 18.03 -15.23 -7.14
N LYS A 310 18.96 -15.31 -8.11
CA LYS A 310 19.23 -16.51 -8.90
C LYS A 310 19.81 -17.59 -7.98
N GLY A 311 18.96 -18.45 -7.42
CA GLY A 311 19.39 -19.68 -6.76
C GLY A 311 18.66 -20.02 -5.46
N LEU A 312 17.93 -19.09 -4.86
CA LEU A 312 17.03 -19.41 -3.75
C LEU A 312 15.63 -19.55 -4.34
N HIS A 313 15.10 -20.77 -4.34
CA HIS A 313 13.66 -20.99 -4.59
C HIS A 313 12.87 -19.97 -3.75
N PRO A 314 11.78 -19.38 -4.29
CA PRO A 314 10.87 -18.57 -3.49
C PRO A 314 10.56 -19.40 -2.25
N ARG A 315 11.04 -18.97 -1.07
CA ARG A 315 10.71 -19.64 0.18
C ARG A 315 9.18 -19.71 0.18
N GLN A 316 8.62 -20.92 0.25
CA GLN A 316 7.17 -21.12 0.36
C GLN A 316 6.66 -20.05 1.33
N SER A 317 5.81 -19.14 0.85
CA SER A 317 5.50 -17.97 1.67
C SER A 317 4.80 -18.48 2.92
N VAL A 318 5.09 -17.87 4.07
CA VAL A 318 4.42 -18.24 5.33
C VAL A 318 2.89 -18.18 5.16
N THR A 319 2.42 -17.27 4.30
CA THR A 319 1.02 -17.16 3.88
C THR A 319 0.51 -18.39 3.15
N ASP A 320 1.27 -18.95 2.21
CA ASP A 320 0.87 -20.17 1.47
C ASP A 320 0.74 -21.36 2.44
N TYR A 321 1.69 -21.48 3.38
CA TYR A 321 1.62 -22.50 4.42
C TYR A 321 0.40 -22.30 5.34
N LEU A 322 0.14 -21.06 5.78
CA LEU A 322 -1.03 -20.74 6.60
C LEU A 322 -2.36 -21.00 5.87
N MET A 323 -2.43 -20.71 4.57
CA MET A 323 -3.59 -21.01 3.73
C MET A 323 -3.82 -22.52 3.64
N ALA A 324 -2.77 -23.30 3.38
CA ALA A 324 -2.86 -24.77 3.34
C ALA A 324 -3.33 -25.35 4.68
N VAL A 325 -2.75 -24.89 5.80
CA VAL A 325 -3.18 -25.31 7.15
C VAL A 325 -4.63 -24.91 7.44
N LYS A 326 -5.06 -23.73 6.99
CA LYS A 326 -6.45 -23.28 7.15
C LYS A 326 -7.42 -24.15 6.35
N GLU A 327 -7.08 -24.48 5.11
CA GLU A 327 -7.89 -25.37 4.27
C GLU A 327 -7.98 -26.78 4.88
N GLU A 328 -6.87 -27.32 5.39
CA GLU A 328 -6.84 -28.61 6.10
C GLU A 328 -7.70 -28.55 7.38
N THR A 329 -7.61 -27.47 8.15
CA THR A 329 -8.42 -27.28 9.36
C THR A 329 -9.91 -27.25 9.03
N GLN A 330 -10.30 -26.55 7.96
CA GLN A 330 -11.70 -26.49 7.53
C GLN A 330 -12.22 -27.86 7.07
N GLN A 331 -11.42 -28.62 6.32
CA GLN A 331 -11.77 -29.99 5.92
C GLN A 331 -11.98 -30.90 7.13
N LEU A 332 -11.11 -30.81 8.14
CA LEU A 332 -11.24 -31.58 9.38
C LEU A 332 -12.49 -31.19 10.20
N GLU A 333 -12.84 -29.91 10.23
CA GLU A 333 -14.08 -29.43 10.87
C GLU A 333 -15.33 -29.97 10.17
N GLU A 334 -15.36 -29.96 8.83
CA GLU A 334 -16.46 -30.53 8.03
C GLU A 334 -16.56 -32.06 8.23
N GLU A 335 -15.43 -32.77 8.28
CA GLU A 335 -15.42 -34.21 8.59
C GLU A 335 -15.91 -34.53 10.00
N LEU A 336 -15.56 -33.71 10.99
CA LEU A 336 -16.06 -33.82 12.35
C LEU A 336 -17.58 -33.68 12.40
N GLU A 337 -18.15 -32.68 11.72
CA GLU A 337 -19.59 -32.46 11.68
C GLU A 337 -20.34 -33.65 11.06
N VAL A 338 -19.80 -34.22 9.98
CA VAL A 338 -20.35 -35.44 9.34
C VAL A 338 -20.27 -36.65 10.27
N LEU A 339 -19.17 -36.81 11.02
CA LEU A 339 -19.00 -37.91 11.97
C LEU A 339 -19.94 -37.76 13.19
N GLU A 340 -20.12 -36.55 13.70
CA GLU A 340 -21.08 -36.25 14.76
C GLU A 340 -22.52 -36.56 14.33
N GLU A 341 -22.90 -36.20 13.10
CA GLU A 341 -24.21 -36.55 12.55
C GLU A 341 -24.40 -38.07 12.42
N ARG A 342 -23.37 -38.79 11.95
CA ARG A 342 -23.39 -40.26 11.88
C ARG A 342 -23.52 -40.90 13.27
N LEU A 343 -22.81 -40.40 14.27
CA LEU A 343 -22.91 -40.87 15.65
C LEU A 343 -24.31 -40.64 16.21
N ALA A 344 -24.91 -39.46 15.97
CA ALA A 344 -26.27 -39.15 16.38
C ALA A 344 -27.30 -40.08 15.72
N ASN A 345 -27.12 -40.41 14.43
CA ASN A 345 -27.98 -41.33 13.70
C ASN A 345 -27.84 -42.78 14.20
N LEU A 346 -26.63 -43.24 14.51
CA LEU A 346 -26.39 -44.56 15.10
C LEU A 346 -26.99 -44.67 16.51
N GLN A 347 -26.87 -43.63 17.34
CA GLN A 347 -27.52 -43.59 18.65
C GLN A 347 -29.05 -43.67 18.55
N LYS A 348 -29.66 -42.93 17.61
CA LYS A 348 -31.11 -43.04 17.33
C LYS A 348 -31.51 -44.43 16.86
N SER A 349 -30.69 -45.07 16.03
CA SER A 349 -30.94 -46.44 15.55
C SER A 349 -30.85 -47.47 16.68
N GLN A 350 -29.86 -47.36 17.57
CA GLN A 350 -29.76 -48.24 18.76
C GLN A 350 -30.90 -48.04 19.76
N LEU A 351 -31.40 -46.80 19.94
CA LEU A 351 -32.59 -46.52 20.74
C LEU A 351 -33.86 -47.14 20.14
N ASN A 352 -33.96 -47.16 18.81
CA ASN A 352 -35.06 -47.83 18.11
C ASN A 352 -34.94 -49.36 18.18
N GLU A 353 -33.74 -49.94 18.02
CA GLU A 353 -33.52 -51.38 18.20
C GLU A 353 -33.81 -51.84 19.63
N ASN A 354 -33.44 -51.06 20.65
CA ASN A 354 -33.76 -51.37 22.04
C ASN A 354 -35.26 -51.29 22.35
N LYS A 355 -36.01 -50.40 21.67
CA LYS A 355 -37.50 -50.38 21.71
C LYS A 355 -38.13 -51.57 20.99
N VAL A 356 -37.51 -52.10 19.95
CA VAL A 356 -37.98 -53.30 19.24
C VAL A 356 -37.67 -54.57 20.05
N LYS A 357 -36.51 -54.64 20.70
CA LYS A 357 -36.14 -55.74 21.62
C LYS A 357 -37.00 -55.76 22.89
N SER A 358 -37.40 -54.61 23.44
CA SER A 358 -38.34 -54.58 24.58
C SER A 358 -39.76 -55.03 24.18
N LYS A 359 -40.19 -54.79 22.92
CA LYS A 359 -41.46 -55.31 22.39
C LYS A 359 -41.43 -56.80 22.04
N GLN A 360 -40.28 -57.37 21.67
CA GLN A 360 -40.14 -58.81 21.40
C GLN A 360 -40.00 -59.66 22.69
N GLN A 361 -39.56 -59.08 23.80
CA GLN A 361 -39.52 -59.77 25.10
C GLN A 361 -40.90 -60.01 25.74
N ASP A 362 -41.94 -59.28 25.32
CA ASP A 362 -43.32 -59.49 25.78
C ASP A 362 -44.10 -60.54 24.95
N GLN A 363 -43.54 -61.06 23.84
CA GLN A 363 -44.22 -62.05 22.98
C GLN A 363 -43.62 -63.45 22.97
N SER A 364 -42.59 -63.74 23.76
CA SER A 364 -42.00 -65.09 23.84
C SER A 364 -41.76 -65.57 25.29
N LYS A 365 -42.85 -65.89 25.98
CA LYS A 365 -42.82 -66.79 27.14
C LYS A 365 -43.93 -67.83 27.04
N GLN A 366 -43.73 -68.84 26.21
CA GLN A 366 -44.38 -70.14 26.35
C GLN A 366 -43.50 -71.26 25.78
N LEU A 367 -43.36 -72.34 26.56
CA LEU A 367 -42.56 -73.57 26.38
C LEU A 367 -41.03 -73.39 26.50
N GLY A 368 -40.24 -74.13 27.29
CA GLY A 368 -40.45 -75.31 28.13
C GLY A 368 -39.28 -76.30 27.92
N LEU A 369 -38.54 -76.63 29.01
CA LEU A 369 -37.54 -77.74 29.17
C LEU A 369 -36.26 -77.67 28.28
N SER A 370 -35.06 -78.20 28.61
CA SER A 370 -34.42 -78.80 29.79
C SER A 370 -32.93 -79.08 29.44
N THR A 371 -32.12 -79.35 30.47
CA THR A 371 -30.87 -80.17 30.52
C THR A 371 -29.51 -79.69 29.93
N SER A 372 -28.59 -79.53 30.89
CA SER A 372 -27.12 -79.77 30.94
C SER A 372 -26.42 -80.61 29.86
N ASN A 373 -25.24 -80.16 29.36
CA ASN A 373 -23.89 -80.71 29.65
C ASN A 373 -22.78 -80.25 28.66
N ASN A 374 -21.63 -79.89 29.24
CA ASN A 374 -20.22 -79.96 28.80
C ASN A 374 -19.77 -80.19 27.33
N SER A 375 -18.80 -79.34 26.95
CA SER A 375 -17.42 -79.64 26.47
C SER A 375 -16.96 -79.36 25.02
N LEU A 376 -15.85 -78.61 24.97
CA LEU A 376 -14.62 -78.73 24.14
C LEU A 376 -14.53 -78.22 22.68
N ALA A 377 -13.51 -77.35 22.53
CA ALA A 377 -12.44 -77.30 21.50
C ALA A 377 -12.64 -76.46 20.22
N ASN A 378 -11.88 -75.35 20.09
CA ASN A 378 -10.61 -75.25 19.34
C ASN A 378 -10.23 -73.80 18.98
N THR A 379 -8.99 -73.41 19.28
CA THR A 379 -8.18 -72.35 18.63
C THR A 379 -7.32 -72.97 17.51
N PRO A 380 -6.80 -72.19 16.53
CA PRO A 380 -5.39 -71.73 16.59
C PRO A 380 -5.03 -70.37 15.91
N GLN A 381 -4.02 -69.68 16.49
CA GLN A 381 -2.79 -69.01 15.95
C GLN A 381 -2.70 -68.56 14.47
N GLU A 382 -1.89 -67.59 13.98
CA GLU A 382 -0.94 -66.54 14.43
C GLU A 382 -0.46 -65.82 13.13
N TYR A 383 -0.13 -64.51 13.14
CA TYR A 383 1.17 -63.94 12.71
C TYR A 383 1.16 -62.38 12.67
N SER A 384 2.21 -61.80 13.25
CA SER A 384 2.59 -60.37 13.26
C SER A 384 3.08 -59.83 11.90
N ASN A 385 2.81 -58.55 11.59
CA ASN A 385 3.81 -57.49 11.33
C ASN A 385 3.20 -56.21 10.71
N ASP A 386 3.99 -55.14 10.81
CA ASP A 386 3.95 -53.87 10.07
C ASP A 386 3.26 -52.64 10.70
N LEU A 387 4.01 -51.97 11.59
CA LEU A 387 3.97 -50.52 11.79
C LEU A 387 5.18 -49.90 11.06
N LYS A 388 4.96 -48.95 10.14
CA LYS A 388 6.02 -48.07 9.58
C LYS A 388 5.76 -46.63 9.99
N SER A 389 6.71 -46.06 10.73
CA SER A 389 6.86 -44.64 11.07
C SER A 389 7.67 -43.91 9.99
N PHE A 390 7.27 -42.68 9.65
CA PHE A 390 7.92 -41.79 8.70
C PHE A 390 9.19 -41.10 9.27
N PRO A 391 10.23 -40.85 8.46
CA PRO A 391 11.45 -40.18 8.90
C PRO A 391 11.50 -38.68 8.57
N SER A 392 12.10 -37.92 9.50
CA SER A 392 12.53 -36.52 9.42
C SER A 392 13.98 -36.40 8.90
N PRO A 393 14.37 -35.34 8.14
CA PRO A 393 15.76 -35.13 7.74
C PRO A 393 16.44 -33.92 8.43
N SER A 394 17.67 -34.13 8.87
CA SER A 394 18.71 -33.12 9.11
C SER A 394 20.11 -33.79 9.08
N PRO A 395 21.20 -33.03 8.84
CA PRO A 395 22.22 -33.39 7.85
C PRO A 395 23.57 -33.83 8.45
N SER A 396 24.41 -34.48 7.63
CA SER A 396 25.84 -34.64 7.91
C SER A 396 26.69 -34.65 6.64
N GLN A 397 27.93 -34.19 6.84
CA GLN A 397 29.00 -33.76 5.95
C GLN A 397 29.68 -34.87 5.13
N GLY A 398 30.43 -34.42 4.10
CA GLY A 398 31.77 -34.93 3.76
C GLY A 398 31.86 -35.87 2.56
N ASP A 399 32.36 -35.39 1.42
CA ASP A 399 33.77 -35.60 1.00
C ASP A 399 34.05 -35.08 -0.43
N GLU A 400 35.28 -34.58 -0.57
CA GLU A 400 36.01 -34.09 -1.76
C GLU A 400 36.19 -35.22 -2.80
N GLU A 401 36.59 -35.06 -4.07
CA GLU A 401 37.42 -34.08 -4.76
C GLU A 401 37.29 -34.33 -6.28
N ASP A 402 37.62 -33.30 -7.08
CA ASP A 402 38.47 -33.36 -8.28
C ASP A 402 37.95 -32.87 -9.65
N SER A 403 38.88 -32.18 -10.31
CA SER A 403 39.01 -31.77 -11.73
C SER A 403 38.51 -30.40 -12.19
N ALA A 404 39.51 -29.54 -12.36
CA ALA A 404 39.54 -28.18 -12.87
C ALA A 404 39.24 -28.04 -14.37
N LEU A 405 38.74 -26.86 -14.76
CA LEU A 405 39.03 -26.25 -16.05
C LEU A 405 39.30 -24.75 -15.90
N ILE A 406 40.51 -24.39 -16.31
CA ILE A 406 41.11 -23.06 -16.43
C ILE A 406 40.46 -22.34 -17.62
N LEU A 407 39.98 -21.11 -17.44
CA LEU A 407 40.01 -20.08 -18.48
C LEU A 407 40.33 -18.71 -17.89
N THR A 408 41.29 -18.06 -18.54
CA THR A 408 42.03 -16.86 -18.17
C THR A 408 41.27 -15.58 -18.47
N GLN A 409 41.32 -14.66 -17.50
CA GLN A 409 41.63 -13.23 -17.59
C GLN A 409 41.38 -12.50 -18.92
N ASP A 410 40.56 -11.44 -18.87
CA ASP A 410 40.84 -10.23 -19.64
C ASP A 410 40.43 -8.95 -18.89
N ASN A 411 41.36 -8.00 -18.93
CA ASN A 411 41.34 -6.68 -18.31
C ASN A 411 40.46 -5.72 -19.09
N LEU A 412 39.63 -4.92 -18.42
CA LEU A 412 39.33 -3.56 -18.88
C LEU A 412 39.35 -2.57 -17.71
N LYS A 413 40.40 -1.75 -17.72
CA LYS A 413 40.50 -0.48 -17.00
C LYS A 413 39.58 0.54 -17.68
N SER A 414 38.83 1.31 -16.90
CA SER A 414 38.52 2.70 -17.24
C SER A 414 38.33 3.52 -15.98
N SER A 415 39.16 4.55 -15.88
CA SER A 415 39.28 5.61 -14.88
C SER A 415 38.19 6.69 -15.02
N ASP A 416 37.66 7.16 -13.87
CA ASP A 416 37.29 8.53 -13.39
C ASP A 416 36.61 9.57 -14.34
N PRO A 417 35.92 10.64 -13.86
CA PRO A 417 35.87 11.20 -12.49
C PRO A 417 34.48 11.63 -11.93
N ASP A 418 34.51 11.97 -10.64
CA ASP A 418 33.55 12.81 -9.89
C ASP A 418 33.15 14.11 -10.60
N LEU A 419 31.85 14.41 -10.63
CA LEU A 419 31.31 15.77 -10.69
C LEU A 419 30.06 15.88 -9.80
N SER A 420 30.27 16.34 -8.58
CA SER A 420 29.23 16.90 -7.72
C SER A 420 29.02 18.36 -8.08
N ALA A 421 27.88 18.67 -8.70
CA ALA A 421 27.38 20.02 -8.84
C ALA A 421 25.86 20.02 -8.59
N ASN A 422 25.49 20.57 -7.44
CA ASN A 422 24.11 20.83 -7.02
C ASN A 422 23.39 21.71 -8.05
N SER A 423 22.24 21.26 -8.55
CA SER A 423 21.26 22.14 -9.20
C SER A 423 19.87 21.88 -8.63
N ASP A 424 19.53 22.58 -7.55
CA ASP A 424 18.16 22.70 -7.03
C ASP A 424 17.36 23.68 -7.90
N GLN A 425 16.89 23.20 -9.05
CA GLN A 425 15.76 23.80 -9.75
C GLN A 425 14.74 22.70 -9.96
N GLU A 426 13.76 22.64 -9.06
CA GLU A 426 12.53 21.86 -9.19
C GLU A 426 11.79 22.44 -10.42
N SER A 427 12.03 21.84 -11.60
CA SER A 427 11.57 22.33 -12.90
C SER A 427 10.07 22.07 -13.07
N GLY A 428 9.29 23.09 -12.74
CA GLY A 428 7.85 23.14 -13.01
C GLY A 428 7.43 24.56 -13.28
N VAL A 429 7.81 25.10 -14.43
CA VAL A 429 7.23 26.34 -14.97
C VAL A 429 6.69 26.01 -16.37
N GLU A 430 5.43 25.61 -16.44
CA GLU A 430 4.63 25.82 -17.64
C GLU A 430 3.69 26.98 -17.36
N ASP A 431 3.91 28.05 -18.10
CA ASP A 431 3.18 29.30 -18.09
C ASP A 431 1.81 29.08 -18.78
N LEU A 432 0.74 28.96 -18.00
CA LEU A 432 -0.63 28.88 -18.53
C LEU A 432 -1.08 30.28 -18.97
N SER A 433 -0.57 30.73 -20.12
CA SER A 433 -1.12 31.90 -20.80
C SER A 433 -2.47 31.53 -21.44
N CYS A 434 -3.54 32.07 -20.87
CA CYS A 434 -4.88 32.01 -21.43
C CYS A 434 -4.92 32.85 -22.72
N ARG A 435 -5.03 32.22 -23.89
CA ARG A 435 -5.42 32.90 -25.14
C ARG A 435 -6.87 32.56 -25.50
N SER A 436 -7.75 33.54 -25.32
CA SER A 436 -9.11 33.55 -25.87
C SER A 436 -9.07 33.54 -27.41
N PRO A 437 -9.99 32.86 -28.10
CA PRO A 437 -10.04 32.89 -29.56
C PRO A 437 -10.89 34.08 -30.02
N SER A 438 -10.25 35.17 -30.42
CA SER A 438 -10.92 36.20 -31.22
C SER A 438 -10.86 35.81 -32.69
N GLY A 439 -12.03 35.44 -33.22
CA GLY A 439 -12.25 35.28 -34.66
C GLY A 439 -12.17 36.62 -35.40
N GLY A 440 -11.81 36.56 -36.67
CA GLY A 440 -11.80 37.71 -37.56
C GLY A 440 -10.89 37.49 -38.76
N GLY A 441 -11.34 36.67 -39.72
CA GLY A 441 -10.72 36.58 -41.04
C GLY A 441 -10.98 37.86 -41.83
N CYS A 442 -9.91 38.43 -42.39
CA CYS A 442 -9.95 39.62 -43.23
C CYS A 442 -9.91 39.20 -44.69
N LEU A 443 -10.85 39.68 -45.50
CA LEU A 443 -10.67 39.86 -46.94
C LEU A 443 -11.31 41.20 -47.38
N PRO A 444 -10.80 41.85 -48.44
CA PRO A 444 -11.05 43.27 -48.73
C PRO A 444 -11.96 43.47 -49.95
N SER A 445 -12.65 44.62 -50.04
CA SER A 445 -12.77 45.46 -51.25
C SER A 445 -13.88 46.53 -51.12
N GLU A 446 -13.47 47.79 -51.35
CA GLU A 446 -14.08 48.83 -52.20
C GLU A 446 -15.51 49.40 -51.97
N ASP A 447 -15.47 50.73 -51.83
CA ASP A 447 -16.24 51.78 -52.51
C ASP A 447 -17.53 52.40 -51.95
N SER A 448 -17.38 53.71 -51.68
CA SER A 448 -18.30 54.83 -51.98
C SER A 448 -19.67 54.94 -51.29
N GLY A 449 -19.88 56.11 -50.66
CA GLY A 449 -21.08 56.90 -50.93
C GLY A 449 -22.11 57.07 -49.80
N LYS A 450 -22.10 58.30 -49.27
CA LYS A 450 -23.26 59.16 -48.94
C LYS A 450 -23.90 59.15 -47.55
N ASP A 451 -24.02 60.40 -47.11
CA ASP A 451 -25.10 61.09 -46.41
C ASP A 451 -25.23 60.97 -44.89
N SER A 452 -24.84 62.11 -44.29
CA SER A 452 -25.31 62.73 -43.07
C SER A 452 -26.84 62.77 -42.97
N ASP A 453 -27.37 62.52 -41.77
CA ASP A 453 -28.46 63.34 -41.23
C ASP A 453 -28.51 63.29 -39.70
N GLU A 454 -28.81 64.47 -39.15
CA GLU A 454 -29.01 64.82 -37.76
C GLU A 454 -30.19 64.07 -37.12
N ALA A 455 -30.13 63.80 -35.80
CA ALA A 455 -31.20 64.17 -34.87
C ALA A 455 -30.83 63.83 -33.43
N VAL A 456 -30.77 64.89 -32.64
CA VAL A 456 -30.73 64.96 -31.18
C VAL A 456 -32.04 64.45 -30.58
N PHE A 457 -31.98 63.69 -29.49
CA PHE A 457 -33.05 63.67 -28.48
C PHE A 457 -32.48 63.64 -27.05
N LEU A 458 -32.81 64.69 -26.30
CA LEU A 458 -32.60 64.92 -24.88
C LEU A 458 -33.60 64.13 -24.02
N ALA A 459 -33.19 63.71 -22.83
CA ALA A 459 -34.04 63.77 -21.63
C ALA A 459 -33.19 63.77 -20.34
N VAL A 460 -33.15 64.97 -19.74
CA VAL A 460 -33.06 65.37 -18.31
C VAL A 460 -32.00 64.75 -17.41
#